data_AF-A0A2T3WAH3-F1
#
_entry.id   AF-A0A2T3WAH3-F1
#
_cell.length_a   1.000
_cell.length_b   1.000
_cell.length_c   1.000
_cell.angle_alpha   90.00
_cell.angle_beta   90.00
_cell.angle_gamma   90.00
#
_symmetry.space_group_name_H-M   'P 1'
#
loop_
_entity.id
_entity.type
_entity.pdbx_description
1 polymer ?
#
loop_
_entity_poly.entity_id
_entity_poly.type
_entity_poly.pdbx_seq_one_letter_code
_entity_poly.pdbx_strand_id
1 'polypeptide(L)'
;MRDPARLDRVAAWQAQAIATQFPGTTLLVGAPACGAVLTAFVARHLGLPVAFVTLEPAPAWHRMHVPGPQHRAVYVDDLICTGEGARTAAAFLRAQGLTVLGVSAWISRTALAGERLHTLAPPPFQTWTPHEAAPAGPPLHVGVRE
;
A
#
# COMPACT_ATOMS: atom_id res chain seq x y z
N MET A 1 19.83 -8.69 -0.77
CA MET A 1 20.01 -8.17 -2.14
C MET A 1 18.66 -7.70 -2.66
N ARG A 2 18.55 -6.52 -3.27
CA ARG A 2 17.32 -6.07 -3.95
C ARG A 2 17.30 -6.72 -5.35
N ASP A 3 16.20 -7.39 -5.69
CA ASP A 3 16.03 -8.15 -6.94
C ASP A 3 14.80 -7.62 -7.71
N PRO A 4 15.01 -6.73 -8.71
CA PRO A 4 13.93 -6.16 -9.50
C PRO A 4 13.15 -7.18 -10.31
N ALA A 5 13.77 -8.28 -10.76
CA ALA A 5 13.08 -9.31 -11.53
C ALA A 5 12.12 -10.11 -10.65
N ARG A 6 12.51 -10.36 -9.40
CA ARG A 6 11.60 -10.97 -8.41
C ARG A 6 10.50 -10.01 -7.98
N LEU A 7 10.81 -8.72 -7.78
CA LEU A 7 9.81 -7.69 -7.55
C LEU A 7 8.77 -7.67 -8.68
N ASP A 8 9.20 -7.72 -9.94
CA ASP A 8 8.32 -7.69 -11.10
C ASP A 8 7.33 -8.86 -11.14
N ARG A 9 7.78 -10.06 -10.76
CA ARG A 9 6.90 -11.24 -10.65
C ARG A 9 5.82 -11.05 -9.59
N VAL A 10 6.19 -10.51 -8.42
CA VAL A 10 5.22 -10.23 -7.34
C VAL A 10 4.28 -9.09 -7.75
N ALA A 11 4.78 -8.06 -8.43
CA ALA A 11 3.97 -6.97 -8.95
C ALA A 11 2.94 -7.47 -9.99
N ALA A 12 3.30 -8.44 -10.83
CA ALA A 12 2.36 -9.09 -11.75
C ALA A 12 1.22 -9.81 -11.01
N TRP A 13 1.53 -10.51 -9.91
CA TRP A 13 0.50 -11.12 -9.06
C TRP A 13 -0.39 -10.08 -8.39
N GLN A 14 0.19 -8.98 -7.91
CA GLN A 14 -0.58 -7.88 -7.33
C GLN A 14 -1.49 -7.21 -8.35
N ALA A 15 -1.01 -7.04 -9.58
CA ALA A 15 -1.82 -6.52 -10.68
C ALA A 15 -3.05 -7.39 -10.93
N GLN A 16 -2.88 -8.71 -11.03
CA GLN A 16 -4.00 -9.66 -11.20
C GLN A 16 -5.00 -9.58 -10.04
N ALA A 17 -4.50 -9.50 -8.81
CA ALA A 17 -5.33 -9.32 -7.63
C ALA A 17 -6.12 -8.00 -7.68
N ILE A 18 -5.50 -6.89 -8.05
CA ILE A 18 -6.17 -5.59 -8.19
C ILE A 18 -7.25 -5.64 -9.26
N ALA A 19 -6.96 -6.21 -10.44
CA ALA A 19 -7.92 -6.34 -11.53
C ALA A 19 -9.18 -7.12 -11.11
N THR A 20 -9.00 -8.14 -10.26
CA THR A 20 -10.09 -8.99 -9.77
C THR A 20 -10.87 -8.33 -8.63
N GLN A 21 -10.15 -7.76 -7.66
CA GLN A 21 -10.75 -7.29 -6.41
C GLN A 21 -11.30 -5.86 -6.54
N PHE A 22 -10.66 -5.02 -7.34
CA PHE A 22 -11.03 -3.62 -7.53
C PHE A 22 -11.40 -3.35 -8.99
N PRO A 23 -12.48 -3.96 -9.51
CA PRO A 23 -12.89 -3.75 -10.89
C PRO A 23 -13.20 -2.26 -11.14
N GLY A 24 -12.77 -1.76 -12.30
CA GLY A 24 -12.89 -0.35 -12.67
C GLY A 24 -11.81 0.57 -12.07
N THR A 25 -10.69 0.02 -11.59
CA THR A 25 -9.50 0.82 -11.22
C THR A 25 -8.99 1.58 -12.45
N THR A 26 -8.75 2.89 -12.31
CA THR A 26 -8.20 3.74 -13.37
C THR A 26 -6.95 4.50 -12.95
N LEU A 27 -6.49 4.35 -11.71
CA LEU A 27 -5.27 4.95 -11.18
C LEU A 27 -4.72 4.09 -10.05
N LEU A 28 -3.40 3.87 -10.04
CA LEU A 28 -2.71 3.35 -8.86
C LEU A 28 -1.96 4.47 -8.15
N VAL A 29 -1.98 4.44 -6.82
CA VAL A 29 -1.29 5.41 -5.97
C VAL A 29 -0.39 4.68 -4.99
N GLY A 30 0.88 5.10 -4.88
CA GLY A 30 1.82 4.60 -3.87
C GLY A 30 2.45 5.73 -3.07
N ALA A 31 3.12 5.41 -1.97
CA ALA A 31 3.94 6.36 -1.21
C ALA A 31 5.45 6.05 -1.34
N PRO A 32 6.33 7.06 -1.37
CA PRO A 32 7.76 6.85 -1.19
C PRO A 32 8.07 6.25 0.19
N ALA A 33 9.13 5.44 0.35
CA ALA A 33 10.09 5.04 -0.69
C ALA A 33 9.72 3.72 -1.38
N CYS A 34 9.40 2.66 -0.61
CA CYS A 34 9.16 1.31 -1.15
C CYS A 34 7.87 1.22 -1.98
N GLY A 35 6.77 1.81 -1.49
CA GLY A 35 5.47 1.77 -2.17
C GLY A 35 5.51 2.37 -3.58
N ALA A 36 6.31 3.41 -3.82
CA ALA A 36 6.40 4.06 -5.13
C ALA A 36 6.98 3.14 -6.21
N VAL A 37 8.09 2.43 -5.93
CA VAL A 37 8.70 1.51 -6.89
C VAL A 37 7.76 0.34 -7.18
N LEU A 38 7.18 -0.25 -6.13
CA LEU A 38 6.20 -1.33 -6.28
C LEU A 38 5.01 -0.89 -7.15
N THR A 39 4.39 0.24 -6.81
CA THR A 39 3.20 0.75 -7.52
C THR A 39 3.47 0.98 -8.99
N ALA A 40 4.65 1.50 -9.35
CA ALA A 40 5.02 1.69 -10.75
C ALA A 40 5.10 0.37 -11.52
N PHE A 41 5.65 -0.69 -10.92
CA PHE A 41 5.70 -2.02 -11.52
C PHE A 41 4.30 -2.63 -11.67
N VAL A 42 3.44 -2.49 -10.64
CA VAL A 42 2.05 -2.97 -10.70
C VAL A 42 1.26 -2.24 -11.79
N ALA A 43 1.41 -0.91 -11.87
CA ALA A 43 0.77 -0.06 -12.87
C ALA A 43 1.19 -0.46 -14.29
N ARG A 44 2.46 -0.79 -14.50
CA ARG A 44 2.99 -1.29 -15.77
C ARG A 44 2.30 -2.56 -16.24
N HIS A 45 2.03 -3.51 -15.34
CA HIS A 45 1.32 -4.76 -15.68
C HIS A 45 -0.17 -4.53 -16.00
N LEU A 46 -0.80 -3.51 -15.40
CA LEU A 46 -2.20 -3.15 -15.68
C LEU A 46 -2.37 -2.18 -16.85
N GLY A 47 -1.28 -1.56 -17.34
CA GLY A 47 -1.37 -0.48 -18.32
C GLY A 47 -2.09 0.77 -17.79
N LEU A 48 -2.03 1.00 -16.48
CA LEU A 48 -2.73 2.11 -15.80
C LEU A 48 -1.76 3.25 -15.45
N PRO A 49 -2.27 4.49 -15.35
CA PRO A 49 -1.47 5.59 -14.81
C PRO A 49 -1.14 5.36 -13.33
N VAL A 50 -0.02 5.95 -12.90
CA VAL A 50 0.45 5.93 -11.50
C VAL A 50 0.62 7.35 -10.99
N ALA A 51 0.26 7.58 -9.73
CA ALA A 51 0.60 8.79 -8.98
C ALA A 51 1.25 8.41 -7.65
N PHE A 52 1.88 9.38 -6.99
CA PHE A 52 2.49 9.16 -5.68
C PHE A 52 2.09 10.23 -4.68
N VAL A 53 1.96 9.84 -3.41
CA VAL A 53 1.65 10.75 -2.30
C VAL A 53 2.79 10.78 -1.30
N THR A 54 3.12 11.96 -0.79
CA THR A 54 3.97 12.12 0.40
C THR A 54 3.06 12.31 1.60
N LEU A 55 3.27 11.58 2.68
CA LEU A 55 2.39 11.60 3.85
C LEU A 55 2.88 12.54 4.96
N GLU A 56 4.17 12.88 4.94
CA GLU A 56 4.82 13.79 5.89
C GLU A 56 5.40 15.02 5.16
N PRO A 57 5.45 16.19 5.82
CA PRO A 57 4.86 16.52 7.13
C PRO A 57 3.32 16.63 7.08
N ALA A 58 2.75 16.71 5.88
CA ALA A 58 1.32 16.63 5.62
C ALA A 58 1.09 15.93 4.27
N PRO A 59 -0.09 15.29 4.08
CA PRO A 59 -0.41 14.62 2.83
C PRO A 59 -0.42 15.57 1.63
N ALA A 60 0.36 15.24 0.61
CA ALA A 60 0.43 16.01 -0.63
C ALA A 60 0.74 15.09 -1.83
N TRP A 61 0.42 15.58 -3.03
CA TRP A 61 0.85 14.92 -4.26
C TRP A 61 2.35 15.08 -4.46
N HIS A 62 3.00 14.01 -4.91
CA HIS A 62 4.36 14.09 -5.42
C HIS A 62 4.37 14.71 -6.82
N ARG A 63 5.40 15.51 -7.12
CA ARG A 63 5.54 16.30 -8.37
C ARG A 63 5.52 15.52 -9.69
N MET A 64 5.60 14.19 -9.65
CA MET A 64 5.70 13.37 -10.86
C MET A 64 4.37 13.25 -11.62
N HIS A 65 3.25 13.28 -10.91
CA HIS A 65 1.92 13.24 -11.52
C HIS A 65 0.87 13.67 -10.48
N VAL A 66 0.10 14.70 -10.83
CA VAL A 66 -1.07 15.16 -10.06
C VAL A 66 -2.33 14.74 -10.83
N PRO A 67 -3.07 13.71 -10.38
CA PRO A 67 -4.22 13.20 -11.11
C PRO A 67 -5.46 14.10 -10.91
N GLY A 68 -6.37 14.07 -11.88
CA GLY A 68 -7.68 14.71 -11.77
C GLY A 68 -8.70 13.88 -10.95
N PRO A 69 -9.82 14.49 -10.53
CA PRO A 69 -10.81 13.86 -9.65
C PRO A 69 -11.59 12.70 -10.31
N GLN A 70 -11.58 12.58 -11.63
CA GLN A 70 -12.27 11.50 -12.36
C GLN A 70 -11.75 10.09 -12.07
N HIS A 71 -10.57 9.97 -11.44
CA HIS A 71 -9.92 8.68 -11.24
C HIS A 71 -10.52 7.85 -10.12
N ARG A 72 -10.50 6.54 -10.34
CA ARG A 72 -10.86 5.50 -9.37
C ARG A 72 -9.56 4.84 -8.89
N ALA A 73 -9.15 5.19 -7.69
CA ALA A 73 -7.83 4.90 -7.17
C ALA A 73 -7.79 3.65 -6.30
N VAL A 74 -6.72 2.86 -6.46
CA VAL A 74 -6.28 1.86 -5.48
C VAL A 74 -4.95 2.32 -4.92
N TYR A 75 -4.86 2.40 -3.59
CA TYR A 75 -3.58 2.63 -2.91
C TYR A 75 -2.82 1.31 -2.81
N VAL A 76 -1.55 1.32 -3.18
CA VAL A 76 -0.69 0.13 -3.28
C VAL A 76 0.47 0.27 -2.32
N ASP A 77 0.67 -0.77 -1.51
CA ASP A 77 1.78 -0.88 -0.57
C ASP A 77 2.34 -2.31 -0.54
N ASP A 78 3.48 -2.52 0.13
CA ASP A 78 4.00 -3.87 0.38
C ASP A 78 3.50 -4.40 1.73
N LEU A 79 3.66 -3.63 2.81
CA LEU A 79 3.32 -4.02 4.17
C LEU A 79 2.45 -2.97 4.87
N ILE A 80 1.28 -3.38 5.31
CA ILE A 80 0.45 -2.55 6.20
C ILE A 80 0.82 -2.85 7.66
N CYS A 81 1.46 -1.88 8.30
CA CYS A 81 1.84 -1.93 9.72
C CYS A 81 0.69 -1.52 10.65
N THR A 82 0.67 -0.27 11.12
CA THR A 82 -0.43 0.30 11.92
C THR A 82 -1.64 0.66 11.04
N GLY A 83 -1.42 0.74 9.72
CA GLY A 83 -2.40 1.20 8.75
C GLY A 83 -2.62 2.71 8.71
N GLU A 84 -1.89 3.48 9.52
CA GLU A 84 -2.02 4.92 9.56
C GLU A 84 -1.69 5.55 8.20
N GLY A 85 -0.55 5.21 7.60
CA GLY A 85 -0.17 5.73 6.29
C GLY A 85 -1.20 5.46 5.21
N ALA A 86 -1.73 4.23 5.14
CA ALA A 86 -2.76 3.87 4.17
C ALA A 86 -4.09 4.61 4.38
N ARG A 87 -4.52 4.80 5.65
CA ARG A 87 -5.72 5.58 5.96
C ARG A 87 -5.53 7.06 5.62
N THR A 88 -4.38 7.62 5.95
CA THR A 88 -4.02 9.00 5.62
C THR A 88 -3.99 9.22 4.11
N ALA A 89 -3.39 8.29 3.36
CA ALA A 89 -3.42 8.31 1.90
C ALA A 89 -4.86 8.25 1.38
N ALA A 90 -5.67 7.28 1.82
CA ALA A 90 -7.06 7.13 1.37
C ALA A 90 -7.91 8.38 1.68
N ALA A 91 -7.76 8.97 2.86
CA ALA A 91 -8.42 10.21 3.24
C ALA A 91 -8.01 11.37 2.34
N PHE A 92 -6.71 11.54 2.10
CA PHE A 92 -6.18 12.56 1.19
C PHE A 92 -6.74 12.38 -0.23
N LEU A 93 -6.72 11.17 -0.78
CA LEU A 93 -7.25 10.89 -2.12
C LEU A 93 -8.73 11.26 -2.24
N ARG A 94 -9.55 10.94 -1.24
CA ARG A 94 -10.96 11.35 -1.22
C ARG A 94 -11.11 12.87 -1.12
N ALA A 95 -10.28 13.54 -0.32
CA ALA A 95 -10.30 15.01 -0.22
C ALA A 95 -9.90 15.70 -1.53
N GLN A 96 -9.11 15.03 -2.38
CA GLN A 96 -8.78 15.48 -3.73
C GLN A 96 -9.88 15.16 -4.77
N GLY A 97 -11.00 14.57 -4.34
CA GLY A 97 -12.15 14.27 -5.19
C GLY A 97 -12.07 12.93 -5.92
N LEU A 98 -11.06 12.09 -5.65
CA LEU A 98 -10.93 10.77 -6.27
C LEU A 98 -11.87 9.75 -5.60
N THR A 99 -12.30 8.77 -6.37
CA THR A 99 -13.01 7.60 -5.84
C THR A 99 -11.99 6.57 -5.35
N VAL A 100 -11.88 6.36 -4.04
CA VAL A 100 -10.98 5.33 -3.47
C VAL A 100 -11.70 3.98 -3.44
N LEU A 101 -11.21 3.02 -4.24
CA LEU A 101 -11.76 1.66 -4.34
C LEU A 101 -11.25 0.75 -3.21
N GLY A 102 -10.07 1.03 -2.68
CA GLY A 102 -9.47 0.30 -1.58
C GLY A 102 -7.95 0.36 -1.56
N VAL A 103 -7.38 -0.53 -0.76
CA VAL A 103 -5.95 -0.71 -0.54
C VAL A 103 -5.55 -2.12 -0.97
N SER A 104 -4.49 -2.24 -1.76
CA SER A 104 -3.82 -3.50 -2.07
C SER A 104 -2.45 -3.54 -1.42
N ALA A 105 -2.19 -4.59 -0.63
CA ALA A 105 -0.88 -4.82 -0.03
C ALA A 105 -0.42 -6.26 -0.24
N TRP A 106 0.87 -6.56 -0.03
CA TRP A 106 1.29 -7.96 0.01
C TRP A 106 0.80 -8.62 1.29
N ILE A 107 1.05 -7.96 2.41
CA ILE A 107 0.74 -8.45 3.76
C ILE A 107 0.20 -7.29 4.60
N SER A 108 -0.64 -7.62 5.59
CA SER A 108 -1.05 -6.68 6.62
C SER A 108 -0.94 -7.28 8.01
N ARG A 109 -0.55 -6.44 8.99
CA ARG A 109 -0.57 -6.76 10.42
C ARG A 109 -1.90 -6.39 11.08
N THR A 110 -2.76 -5.67 10.38
CA THR A 110 -4.00 -5.11 10.93
C THR A 110 -5.12 -5.02 9.89
N ALA A 111 -6.36 -4.86 10.34
CA ALA A 111 -7.45 -4.47 9.45
C ALA A 111 -7.41 -2.94 9.23
N LEU A 112 -7.90 -2.47 8.09
CA LEU A 112 -8.11 -1.05 7.84
C LEU A 112 -9.59 -0.71 8.04
N ALA A 113 -9.96 -0.30 9.26
CA ALA A 113 -11.32 0.14 9.53
C ALA A 113 -11.74 1.26 8.56
N GLY A 114 -12.89 1.11 7.91
CA GLY A 114 -13.41 2.06 6.92
C GLY A 114 -12.82 1.91 5.51
N GLU A 115 -11.82 1.05 5.30
CA GLU A 115 -11.23 0.81 3.99
C GLU A 115 -11.36 -0.65 3.57
N ARG A 116 -11.57 -0.87 2.28
CA ARG A 116 -11.47 -2.20 1.70
C ARG A 116 -9.99 -2.55 1.51
N LEU A 117 -9.49 -3.51 2.27
CA LEU A 117 -8.13 -4.03 2.15
C LEU A 117 -8.13 -5.40 1.45
N HIS A 118 -7.24 -5.59 0.48
CA HIS A 118 -6.89 -6.89 -0.06
C HIS A 118 -5.40 -7.16 0.05
N THR A 119 -5.04 -8.31 0.64
CA THR A 119 -3.65 -8.77 0.80
C THR A 119 -3.37 -9.97 -0.10
N LEU A 120 -2.17 -10.06 -0.67
CA LEU A 120 -1.75 -11.22 -1.48
C LEU A 120 -1.52 -12.48 -0.65
N ALA A 121 -1.12 -12.32 0.61
CA ALA A 121 -0.87 -13.42 1.52
C ALA A 121 -1.26 -13.05 2.96
N PRO A 122 -1.62 -14.04 3.79
CA PRO A 122 -1.66 -13.82 5.24
C PRO A 122 -0.25 -13.51 5.77
N PRO A 123 -0.14 -12.80 6.91
CA PRO A 123 1.16 -12.56 7.53
C PRO A 123 1.84 -13.88 7.91
N PRO A 124 3.12 -14.10 7.54
CA PRO A 124 3.87 -15.31 7.89
C PRO A 124 4.39 -15.29 9.34
N PHE A 125 3.83 -14.40 10.16
CA PHE A 125 4.22 -14.17 11.54
C PHE A 125 2.97 -14.01 12.40
N GLN A 126 3.10 -14.37 13.66
CA GLN A 126 2.11 -14.08 14.67
C GLN A 126 2.34 -12.67 15.24
N THR A 127 1.26 -12.04 15.66
CA THR A 127 1.27 -10.77 16.38
C THR A 127 0.76 -11.02 17.78
N TRP A 128 1.45 -10.50 18.78
CA TRP A 128 1.07 -10.61 20.18
C TRP A 128 0.80 -9.23 20.74
N THR A 129 -0.19 -9.12 21.63
CA THR A 129 -0.24 -7.94 22.49
C THR A 129 0.94 -7.94 23.46
N PRO A 130 1.33 -6.78 24.02
CA PRO A 130 2.38 -6.72 25.04
C PRO A 130 2.15 -7.64 26.23
N HIS A 131 0.89 -7.98 26.54
CA HIS A 131 0.51 -8.86 27.64
C HIS A 131 0.53 -10.36 27.24
N GLU A 132 0.38 -10.69 25.96
CA GLU A 132 0.32 -12.08 25.47
C GLU A 132 1.66 -12.62 24.96
N ALA A 133 2.67 -11.75 24.83
CA ALA A 133 3.98 -12.16 24.34
C ALA A 133 4.61 -13.22 25.27
N ALA A 134 4.79 -14.43 24.76
CA ALA A 134 5.45 -15.52 25.48
C ALA A 134 6.91 -15.15 25.80
N PRO A 135 7.46 -15.57 26.96
CA PRO A 135 8.69 -15.04 27.53
C PRO A 135 9.93 -15.60 26.82
N ALA A 136 10.22 -15.11 25.61
CA ALA A 136 11.49 -15.33 24.92
C ALA A 136 12.53 -14.23 25.24
N GLY A 137 12.16 -13.25 26.08
CA GLY A 137 12.98 -12.09 26.44
C GLY A 137 12.22 -10.76 26.26
N PRO A 138 12.81 -9.63 26.67
CA PRO A 138 12.21 -8.32 26.45
C PRO A 138 12.09 -8.02 24.94
N PRO A 139 11.05 -7.30 24.49
CA PRO A 139 10.93 -6.89 23.10
C PRO A 139 12.13 -6.03 22.69
N LEU A 140 12.78 -6.43 21.59
CA LEU A 140 13.89 -5.67 21.02
C LEU A 140 13.37 -4.73 19.93
N HIS A 141 13.55 -3.43 20.12
CA HIS A 141 13.30 -2.46 19.05
C HIS A 141 14.48 -2.47 18.07
N VAL A 142 14.26 -2.93 16.85
CA VAL A 142 15.33 -3.12 15.83
C VAL A 142 15.92 -1.80 15.30
N GLY A 143 15.31 -0.66 15.63
CA GLY A 143 15.80 0.67 15.22
C GLY A 143 15.72 0.94 13.71
N VAL A 144 15.18 0.00 12.94
CA VAL A 144 14.92 0.15 11.52
C VAL A 144 13.75 1.12 11.34
N ARG A 145 14.04 2.27 10.74
CA ARG A 145 13.03 3.21 10.25
C ARG A 145 12.80 2.89 8.77
N GLU A 146 11.54 2.73 8.38
CA GLU A 146 11.12 2.66 6.97
C GLU A 146 11.25 4.03 6.29
#